data_AF-A0A6M1PSG1-F1
#
_entry.id   AF-A0A6M1PSG1-F1
#
_cell.length_a   1.000
_cell.length_b   1.000
_cell.length_c   1.000
_cell.angle_alpha   90.00
_cell.angle_beta   90.00
_cell.angle_gamma   90.00
#
_symmetry.space_group_name_H-M   'P 1'
#
loop_
_entity.id
_entity.type
_entity.pdbx_description
1 polymer ?
#
loop_
_entity_poly.entity_id
_entity_poly.type
_entity_poly.pdbx_seq_one_letter_code
_entity_poly.pdbx_strand_id
1 'polypeptide(L)'
;MKNGSAVRNAGALALGILLLAAGLLEVGDMARNISGVCAGLGAGLIGMSISNLFIIRYYAKHPALKKQHEIEAGDERSVSINNLSKAKAFDITIRAMMLIPFVLILADSPLWLTLSVVAFYVFSYSIRYYYIVKYSKVM
;
A
#
# COMPACT_ATOMS: atom_id res chain seq x y z
N MET A 1 -23.16 8.85 -9.17
CA MET A 1 -21.74 8.57 -8.84
C MET A 1 -21.01 9.90 -8.76
N LYS A 2 -20.32 10.21 -7.66
CA LYS A 2 -19.69 11.53 -7.45
C LYS A 2 -18.47 11.66 -8.38
N ASN A 3 -18.58 12.43 -9.46
CA ASN A 3 -17.46 12.77 -10.36
C ASN A 3 -16.22 13.29 -9.61
N GLY A 4 -16.38 13.82 -8.40
CA GLY A 4 -15.27 14.26 -7.55
C GLY A 4 -14.27 13.17 -7.14
N SER A 5 -14.65 11.89 -7.04
CA SER A 5 -13.69 10.83 -6.68
C SER A 5 -12.74 10.49 -7.83
N ALA A 6 -13.26 10.48 -9.07
CA ALA A 6 -12.45 10.28 -10.27
C ALA A 6 -11.49 11.46 -10.50
N VAL A 7 -11.99 12.70 -10.35
CA VAL A 7 -11.16 13.91 -10.48
C VAL A 7 -10.06 13.96 -9.43
N ARG A 8 -10.36 13.60 -8.17
CA ARG A 8 -9.34 13.53 -7.10
C ARG A 8 -8.27 12.49 -7.41
N ASN A 9 -8.65 11.30 -7.85
CA ASN A 9 -7.68 10.24 -8.18
C ASN A 9 -6.87 10.57 -9.44
N ALA A 10 -7.45 11.26 -10.42
CA ALA A 10 -6.73 11.77 -11.58
C ALA A 10 -5.73 12.88 -11.19
N GLY A 11 -6.10 13.77 -10.27
CA GLY A 11 -5.20 14.76 -9.69
C GLY A 11 -4.03 14.11 -8.91
N ALA A 12 -4.33 13.09 -8.10
CA ALA A 12 -3.30 12.32 -7.40
C ALA A 12 -2.36 11.56 -8.35
N LEU A 13 -2.89 11.06 -9.47
CA LEU A 13 -2.10 10.45 -10.54
C LEU A 13 -1.15 11.46 -11.19
N ALA A 14 -1.65 12.64 -11.56
CA ALA A 14 -0.84 13.70 -12.15
C ALA A 14 0.28 14.15 -11.19
N LEU A 15 -0.05 14.31 -9.89
CA LEU A 15 0.94 14.61 -8.87
C LEU A 15 1.98 13.49 -8.73
N GLY A 16 1.57 12.23 -8.76
CA GLY A 16 2.47 11.08 -8.73
C GLY A 16 3.43 11.04 -9.92
N ILE A 17 2.93 11.35 -11.13
CA ILE A 17 3.75 11.45 -12.35
C ILE A 17 4.75 12.60 -12.25
N LEU A 18 4.33 13.76 -11.75
CA LEU A 18 5.22 14.91 -11.54
C LEU A 18 6.33 14.60 -10.52
N LEU A 19 6.00 13.94 -9.41
CA LEU A 19 6.97 13.52 -8.40
C LEU A 19 7.95 12.47 -8.93
N LEU A 20 7.45 11.52 -9.72
CA LEU A 20 8.29 10.50 -10.34
C LEU A 20 9.23 11.13 -11.39
N ALA A 21 8.72 12.02 -12.24
CA ALA A 21 9.52 12.74 -13.22
C ALA A 21 10.58 13.62 -12.56
N ALA A 22 10.22 14.35 -11.49
CA ALA A 22 11.17 15.14 -10.71
C ALA A 22 12.23 14.29 -10.00
N GLY A 23 11.89 13.06 -9.61
CA GLY A 23 12.85 12.10 -9.03
C GLY A 23 13.79 11.46 -10.06
N LEU A 24 13.34 11.29 -11.30
CA LEU A 24 14.13 10.71 -12.40
C LEU A 24 15.03 11.73 -13.10
N LEU A 25 14.63 13.00 -13.13
CA LEU A 25 15.45 14.10 -13.62
C LEU A 25 16.45 14.45 -12.50
N GLU A 26 17.60 13.76 -12.46
CA GLU A 26 18.63 13.88 -11.43
C GLU A 26 19.03 15.35 -11.16
N VAL A 27 18.50 15.94 -10.07
CA VAL A 27 18.83 17.30 -9.64
C VAL A 27 20.16 17.31 -8.84
N GLY A 28 21.26 16.90 -9.46
CA GLY A 28 22.61 16.98 -8.88
C GLY A 28 22.91 16.10 -7.65
N ASP A 29 24.19 16.01 -7.29
CA ASP A 29 24.72 15.06 -6.29
C ASP A 29 24.12 15.25 -4.88
N MET A 30 23.76 16.48 -4.50
CA MET A 30 23.18 16.77 -3.18
C MET A 30 21.68 16.44 -3.08
N ALA A 31 20.96 16.37 -4.19
CA ALA A 31 19.53 16.02 -4.19
C ALA A 31 19.26 14.55 -4.45
N ARG A 32 20.28 13.70 -4.63
CA ARG A 32 20.14 12.29 -5.01
C ARG A 32 19.32 11.44 -4.02
N ASN A 33 19.40 11.75 -2.73
CA ASN A 33 18.56 11.09 -1.71
C ASN A 33 17.10 11.59 -1.79
N ILE A 34 16.90 12.88 -2.03
CA ILE A 34 15.57 13.50 -2.15
C ILE A 34 14.88 13.01 -3.43
N SER A 35 15.62 12.92 -4.53
CA SER A 35 15.12 12.42 -5.81
C SER A 35 14.68 10.96 -5.72
N GLY A 36 15.43 10.12 -5.01
CA GLY A 36 15.05 8.74 -4.72
C GLY A 36 13.75 8.62 -3.90
N VAL A 37 13.59 9.44 -2.86
CA VAL A 37 12.34 9.48 -2.06
C VAL A 37 11.17 9.98 -2.90
N CYS A 38 11.36 11.04 -3.70
CA CYS A 38 10.35 11.57 -4.63
C CYS A 38 9.93 10.52 -5.67
N ALA A 39 10.89 9.78 -6.23
CA ALA A 39 10.63 8.70 -7.17
C ALA A 39 9.82 7.57 -6.52
N GLY A 40 10.19 7.14 -5.30
CA GLY A 40 9.46 6.11 -4.56
C GLY A 40 8.03 6.52 -4.22
N LEU A 41 7.83 7.74 -3.72
CA LEU A 41 6.50 8.29 -3.41
C LEU A 41 5.66 8.48 -4.68
N GLY A 42 6.27 8.98 -5.76
CA GLY A 42 5.64 9.14 -7.06
C GLY A 42 5.13 7.81 -7.61
N ALA A 43 5.97 6.77 -7.61
CA ALA A 43 5.59 5.43 -8.06
C ALA A 43 4.44 4.84 -7.22
N GLY A 44 4.48 5.00 -5.90
CA GLY A 44 3.41 4.54 -5.00
C GLY A 44 2.07 5.24 -5.27
N LEU A 45 2.10 6.56 -5.44
CA LEU A 45 0.91 7.35 -5.76
C LEU A 45 0.31 6.99 -7.13
N ILE A 46 1.16 6.74 -8.13
CA ILE A 46 0.72 6.30 -9.46
C ILE A 46 0.01 4.95 -9.35
N GLY A 47 0.63 3.95 -8.71
CA GLY A 47 0.05 2.62 -8.56
C GLY A 47 -1.31 2.64 -7.86
N MET A 48 -1.42 3.40 -6.77
CA MET A 48 -2.68 3.56 -6.03
C MET A 48 -3.75 4.27 -6.88
N SER A 49 -3.37 5.33 -7.59
CA SER A 49 -4.30 6.15 -8.38
C SER A 49 -4.82 5.38 -9.60
N ILE A 50 -3.97 4.64 -10.31
CA ILE A 50 -4.37 3.77 -11.43
C ILE A 50 -5.35 2.70 -10.94
N SER A 51 -5.03 2.02 -9.84
CA SER A 51 -5.89 0.98 -9.27
C SER A 51 -7.29 1.52 -8.94
N ASN A 52 -7.36 2.69 -8.31
CA ASN A 52 -8.62 3.34 -7.99
C ASN A 52 -9.42 3.78 -9.23
N LEU A 53 -8.75 4.36 -10.23
CA LEU A 53 -9.40 4.75 -11.49
C LEU A 53 -9.92 3.54 -12.25
N PHE A 54 -9.17 2.44 -12.25
CA PHE A 54 -9.59 1.17 -12.84
C PHE A 54 -10.85 0.64 -12.16
N ILE A 55 -10.89 0.60 -10.82
CA ILE A 55 -12.07 0.16 -10.06
C ILE A 55 -13.29 1.04 -10.37
N ILE A 56 -13.12 2.36 -10.41
CA ILE A 56 -14.21 3.30 -10.75
C ILE A 56 -14.74 3.00 -12.16
N ARG A 57 -13.86 2.83 -13.13
CA ARG A 57 -14.22 2.53 -14.52
C ARG A 57 -14.89 1.16 -14.65
N TYR A 58 -14.38 0.16 -13.95
CA TYR A 58 -14.91 -1.20 -13.92
C TYR A 58 -16.35 -1.22 -13.42
N TYR A 59 -16.61 -0.56 -12.27
CA TYR A 59 -17.95 -0.44 -11.71
C TYR A 59 -18.88 0.49 -12.49
N ALA A 60 -18.35 1.48 -13.21
CA ALA A 60 -19.15 2.27 -14.15
C ALA A 60 -19.67 1.41 -15.31
N LYS A 61 -18.87 0.45 -15.78
CA LYS A 61 -19.26 -0.47 -16.86
C LYS A 61 -20.15 -1.62 -16.36
N HIS A 62 -20.04 -2.01 -15.09
CA HIS A 62 -20.78 -3.13 -14.49
C HIS A 62 -21.50 -2.70 -13.19
N PRO A 63 -22.59 -1.93 -13.30
CA PRO A 63 -23.31 -1.44 -12.12
C PRO A 63 -23.96 -2.55 -11.29
N ALA A 64 -24.31 -3.68 -11.90
CA ALA A 64 -24.85 -4.85 -11.19
C ALA A 64 -23.84 -5.42 -10.19
N LEU A 65 -22.57 -5.58 -10.61
CA LEU A 65 -21.49 -6.05 -9.73
C LEU A 65 -21.23 -5.07 -8.59
N LYS A 66 -21.30 -3.76 -8.86
CA LYS A 66 -21.14 -2.74 -7.80
C LYS A 66 -22.19 -2.90 -6.70
N LYS A 67 -23.46 -3.10 -7.08
CA LYS A 67 -24.54 -3.32 -6.11
C LYS A 67 -24.35 -4.61 -5.32
N GLN A 68 -23.95 -5.68 -5.99
CA GLN A 68 -23.66 -6.95 -5.34
C GLN A 68 -22.51 -6.81 -4.31
N HIS A 69 -21.42 -6.14 -4.68
CA HIS A 69 -20.32 -5.86 -3.75
C HIS A 69 -20.74 -5.01 -2.55
N GLU A 70 -21.64 -4.04 -2.72
CA GLU A 70 -22.16 -3.23 -1.61
C GLU A 70 -23.00 -4.07 -0.63
N ILE A 71 -23.77 -5.04 -1.15
CA ILE A 71 -24.55 -5.98 -0.33
C ILE A 71 -23.63 -6.94 0.41
N GLU A 72 -22.69 -7.56 -0.31
CA GLU A 72 -21.71 -8.49 0.27
C GLU A 72 -20.80 -7.81 1.30
N ALA A 73 -20.48 -6.52 1.13
CA ALA A 73 -19.68 -5.77 2.10
C ALA A 73 -20.37 -5.62 3.47
N GLY A 74 -21.70 -5.72 3.54
CA GLY A 74 -22.47 -5.64 4.77
C GLY A 74 -22.79 -6.99 5.41
N ASP A 75 -22.54 -8.11 4.72
CA ASP A 75 -22.81 -9.45 5.22
C ASP A 75 -21.72 -9.89 6.22
N GLU A 76 -22.13 -10.30 7.41
CA GLU A 76 -21.24 -10.80 8.47
C GLU A 76 -20.33 -11.93 7.98
N ARG A 77 -20.86 -12.83 7.13
CA ARG A 77 -20.09 -13.94 6.57
C ARG A 77 -18.97 -13.42 5.67
N SER A 78 -19.27 -12.51 4.77
CA SER A 78 -18.29 -11.91 3.86
C SER A 78 -17.24 -11.10 4.62
N VAL A 79 -17.64 -10.37 5.65
CA VAL A 79 -16.71 -9.66 6.55
C VAL A 79 -15.77 -10.63 7.24
N SER A 80 -16.28 -11.75 7.77
CA SER A 80 -15.45 -12.76 8.42
C SER A 80 -14.41 -13.38 7.47
N ILE A 81 -14.82 -13.73 6.25
CA ILE A 81 -13.94 -14.27 5.20
C ILE A 81 -12.85 -13.26 4.85
N ASN A 82 -13.21 -11.98 4.67
CA ASN A 82 -12.28 -10.92 4.36
C ASN A 82 -11.28 -10.64 5.50
N ASN A 83 -11.72 -10.74 6.75
CA ASN A 83 -10.82 -10.57 7.89
C ASN A 83 -9.85 -11.75 8.01
N LEU A 84 -10.32 -12.98 7.80
CA LEU A 84 -9.47 -14.18 7.75
C LEU A 84 -8.46 -14.13 6.60
N SER A 85 -8.88 -13.69 5.42
CA SER A 85 -7.99 -13.57 4.25
C SER A 85 -6.90 -12.54 4.49
N LYS A 86 -7.23 -11.37 5.07
CA LYS A 86 -6.25 -10.35 5.48
C LYS A 86 -5.26 -10.86 6.51
N ALA A 87 -5.72 -11.61 7.51
CA ALA A 87 -4.84 -12.21 8.53
C ALA A 87 -3.87 -13.22 7.91
N LYS A 88 -4.35 -14.14 7.07
CA LYS A 88 -3.48 -15.10 6.36
C LYS A 88 -2.52 -14.39 5.41
N ALA A 89 -2.97 -13.38 4.69
CA ALA A 89 -2.12 -12.58 3.81
C ALA A 89 -1.03 -11.86 4.59
N PHE A 90 -1.34 -11.32 5.78
CA PHE A 90 -0.35 -10.72 6.68
C PHE A 90 0.72 -11.73 7.09
N ASP A 91 0.32 -12.91 7.59
CA ASP A 91 1.27 -13.93 8.04
C ASP A 91 2.22 -14.40 6.92
N ILE A 92 1.69 -14.56 5.69
CA ILE A 92 2.50 -14.91 4.52
C ILE A 92 3.42 -13.75 4.11
N THR A 93 2.90 -12.52 4.10
CA THR A 93 3.66 -11.32 3.71
C THR A 93 4.84 -11.09 4.65
N ILE A 94 4.62 -11.18 5.96
CA ILE A 94 5.71 -11.04 6.94
C ILE A 94 6.74 -12.15 6.78
N ARG A 95 6.32 -13.39 6.51
CA ARG A 95 7.24 -14.48 6.21
C ARG A 95 8.10 -14.20 4.98
N ALA A 96 7.52 -13.64 3.93
CA ALA A 96 8.28 -13.22 2.76
C ALA A 96 9.21 -12.04 3.08
N MET A 97 8.75 -11.05 3.86
CA MET A 97 9.57 -9.89 4.26
C MET A 97 10.79 -10.29 5.11
N MET A 98 10.71 -11.36 5.89
CA MET A 98 11.85 -11.88 6.65
C MET A 98 13.03 -12.28 5.76
N LEU A 99 12.82 -12.57 4.47
CA LEU A 99 13.90 -12.89 3.53
C LEU A 99 14.65 -11.65 3.02
N ILE A 100 14.01 -10.47 3.03
CA ILE A 100 14.56 -9.24 2.46
C ILE A 100 15.88 -8.81 3.13
N PRO A 101 16.01 -8.81 4.48
CA PRO A 101 17.28 -8.48 5.13
C PRO A 101 18.45 -9.37 4.70
N PHE A 102 18.22 -10.67 4.48
CA PHE A 102 19.28 -11.59 4.01
C PHE A 102 19.77 -11.22 2.61
N VAL A 103 18.85 -10.84 1.72
CA VAL A 103 19.20 -10.36 0.37
C VAL A 103 19.98 -9.05 0.44
N LEU A 104 19.59 -8.13 1.34
CA LEU A 104 20.31 -6.86 1.53
C LEU A 104 21.72 -7.06 2.07
N ILE A 105 21.92 -7.97 3.03
CA ILE A 105 23.23 -8.33 3.55
C ILE A 105 24.09 -8.94 2.44
N LEU A 106 23.52 -9.84 1.62
CA LEU A 106 24.24 -10.45 0.51
C LEU A 106 24.62 -9.46 -0.60
N ALA A 107 23.86 -8.37 -0.73
CA ALA A 107 24.10 -7.29 -1.68
C ALA A 107 25.04 -6.19 -1.13
N ASP A 108 25.73 -6.43 0.00
CA ASP A 108 26.58 -5.45 0.70
C ASP A 108 25.90 -4.09 0.93
N SER A 109 24.59 -4.11 1.18
CA SER A 109 23.83 -2.89 1.45
C SER A 109 24.16 -2.29 2.81
N PRO A 110 24.07 -0.97 2.95
CA PRO A 110 24.43 -0.29 4.19
C PRO A 110 23.54 -0.71 5.36
N LEU A 111 24.13 -0.85 6.55
CA LEU A 111 23.48 -1.41 7.75
C LEU A 111 22.17 -0.71 8.13
N TRP A 112 22.12 0.63 7.98
CA TRP A 112 20.92 1.41 8.31
C TRP A 112 19.70 1.03 7.46
N LEU A 113 19.91 0.63 6.21
CA LEU A 113 18.85 0.19 5.30
C LEU A 113 18.29 -1.16 5.74
N THR A 114 19.15 -2.12 6.06
CA THR A 114 18.76 -3.44 6.58
C THR A 114 17.99 -3.29 7.90
N LEU A 115 18.48 -2.46 8.82
CA LEU A 115 17.78 -2.16 10.08
C LEU A 115 16.44 -1.49 9.86
N SER A 116 16.29 -0.64 8.84
CA SER A 116 15.02 0.01 8.51
C SER A 116 13.97 -1.00 8.05
N VAL A 117 14.35 -2.00 7.24
CA VAL A 117 13.45 -3.10 6.85
C VAL A 117 13.06 -3.93 8.07
N VAL A 118 14.00 -4.19 8.98
CA VAL A 118 13.73 -4.90 10.23
C VAL A 118 12.74 -4.15 11.11
N ALA A 119 12.98 -2.85 11.30
CA ALA A 119 12.08 -1.99 12.06
C ALA A 119 10.67 -1.98 11.49
N PHE A 120 10.51 -2.01 10.16
CA PHE A 120 9.20 -1.99 9.51
C PHE A 120 8.35 -3.24 9.79
N TYR A 121 8.91 -4.45 9.73
CA TYR A 121 8.14 -5.65 10.06
C TYR A 121 7.90 -5.80 11.57
N VAL A 122 8.84 -5.34 12.42
CA VAL A 122 8.62 -5.29 13.88
C VAL A 122 7.47 -4.34 14.20
N PHE A 123 7.45 -3.15 13.60
CA PHE A 123 6.37 -2.17 13.73
C PHE A 123 5.02 -2.75 13.27
N SER A 124 5.02 -3.52 12.18
CA SER A 124 3.83 -4.23 11.70
C SER A 124 3.30 -5.23 12.75
N TYR A 125 4.18 -5.97 13.44
CA TYR A 125 3.79 -6.82 14.57
C TYR A 125 3.31 -6.02 15.79
N SER A 126 3.93 -4.87 16.09
CA SER A 126 3.48 -4.00 17.17
C SER A 126 2.06 -3.50 16.95
N ILE A 127 1.72 -3.08 15.71
CA ILE A 127 0.35 -2.72 15.34
C ILE A 127 -0.59 -3.91 15.52
N ARG A 128 -0.21 -5.09 15.02
CA ARG A 128 -1.04 -6.30 15.19
C ARG A 128 -1.30 -6.60 16.66
N TYR A 129 -0.27 -6.54 17.49
CA TYR A 129 -0.36 -6.78 18.93
C TYR A 129 -1.27 -5.75 19.62
N TYR A 130 -1.12 -4.47 19.28
CA TYR A 130 -2.01 -3.42 19.77
C TYR A 130 -3.48 -3.72 19.44
N TYR A 131 -3.79 -4.12 18.20
CA TYR A 131 -5.15 -4.46 17.82
C TYR A 131 -5.67 -5.73 18.49
N ILE A 132 -4.83 -6.74 18.72
CA ILE A 132 -5.22 -7.93 19.50
C ILE A 132 -5.66 -7.51 20.91
N VAL A 133 -4.84 -6.72 21.61
CA VAL A 133 -5.16 -6.24 22.97
C VAL A 133 -6.40 -5.33 22.97
N LYS A 134 -6.57 -4.52 21.94
CA LYS A 134 -7.74 -3.63 21.82
C LYS A 134 -9.01 -4.45 21.62
N TYR A 135 -9.01 -5.42 20.71
CA TYR A 135 -10.20 -6.21 20.40
C TYR A 135 -10.51 -7.27 21.46
N SER A 136 -9.51 -7.80 22.17
CA SER A 136 -9.72 -8.74 23.29
C SER A 136 -10.39 -8.11 24.51
N LYS A 137 -10.51 -6.78 24.57
CA LYS A 137 -11.22 -6.05 25.64
C LYS A 137 -12.64 -5.66 25.24
N VAL A 138 -12.93 -5.65 23.94
CA VAL A 138 -14.21 -5.20 23.37
C VAL A 138 -15.09 -6.39 23.03
N MET A 139 -14.48 -7.50 22.59
CA MET A 139 -15.08 -8.82 22.41
C MET A 139 -14.76 -9.70 23.61
#